data_AF-A0A2C1K1C7-F1
#
_entry.id   AF-A0A2C1K1C7-F1
#
_cell.length_a   1.000
_cell.length_b   1.000
_cell.length_c   1.000
_cell.angle_alpha   90.00
_cell.angle_beta   90.00
_cell.angle_gamma   90.00
#
_symmetry.space_group_name_H-M   'P 1'
#
loop_
_entity.id
_entity.type
_entity.pdbx_description
1 polymer ?
#
loop_
_entity_poly.entity_id
_entity_poly.type
_entity_poly.pdbx_seq_one_letter_code
_entity_poly.pdbx_strand_id
1 'polypeptide(L)'
;MLGTFLPFMIRFERRKVMGRELVILAILAAIAAVSRVPFASIPSVQPTTFVIIVTGFVFGAESGFVVGALAALVSNLFLGQGPWTPWQMYAWGMIGLCAGFLRGTWIQVSPIGRAIFGFITGILFGWMMNLWYFVSLGDDIKLVEFLAYYGASLYFDLAHAISNVFFLLLFATGWMKILQRFRKKYGLLEVK
;
A
#
# COMPACT_ATOMS: atom_id res chain seq x y z
N MET A 1 -9.82 -6.55 11.56
CA MET A 1 -8.46 -6.52 10.98
C MET A 1 -7.82 -7.91 10.96
N LEU A 2 -7.60 -8.55 12.11
CA LEU A 2 -6.94 -9.88 12.17
C LEU A 2 -7.72 -10.97 11.42
N GLY A 3 -9.05 -10.98 11.52
CA GLY A 3 -9.91 -11.98 10.85
C GLY A 3 -9.88 -11.95 9.32
N THR A 4 -9.46 -10.85 8.69
CA THR A 4 -9.29 -10.75 7.22
C THR A 4 -7.82 -10.77 6.80
N PHE A 5 -6.91 -10.25 7.63
CA PHE A 5 -5.48 -10.23 7.37
C PHE A 5 -4.85 -11.63 7.42
N LEU A 6 -5.14 -12.41 8.47
CA LEU A 6 -4.51 -13.72 8.69
C LEU A 6 -4.86 -14.74 7.61
N PRO A 7 -6.13 -14.94 7.20
CA PRO A 7 -6.44 -15.90 6.13
C PRO A 7 -5.72 -15.57 4.82
N PHE A 8 -5.53 -14.27 4.54
CA PHE A 8 -4.87 -13.83 3.33
C PHE A 8 -3.37 -14.12 3.33
N MET A 9 -2.69 -13.83 4.44
CA MET A 9 -1.29 -14.20 4.65
C MET A 9 -1.09 -15.72 4.59
N ILE A 10 -1.94 -16.48 5.29
CA ILE A 10 -1.89 -17.95 5.30
C ILE A 10 -2.09 -18.51 3.88
N ARG A 11 -3.04 -17.97 3.12
CA ARG A 11 -3.29 -18.38 1.74
C ARG A 11 -2.05 -18.13 0.86
N PHE A 12 -1.40 -16.98 1.01
CA PHE A 12 -0.18 -16.66 0.28
C PHE A 12 0.97 -17.61 0.63
N GLU A 13 1.20 -17.86 1.92
CA GLU A 13 2.25 -18.78 2.39
C GLU A 13 2.05 -20.22 1.88
N ARG A 14 0.79 -20.67 1.78
CA ARG A 14 0.46 -22.02 1.27
C ARG A 14 0.55 -22.14 -0.24
N ARG A 15 0.68 -21.04 -0.98
CA ARG A 15 0.82 -21.08 -2.43
C ARG A 15 2.21 -21.59 -2.80
N LYS A 16 2.29 -22.46 -3.82
CA LYS A 16 3.57 -22.86 -4.42
C LYS A 16 4.15 -21.69 -5.22
N VAL A 17 4.72 -20.71 -4.52
CA VAL A 17 5.45 -19.59 -5.10
C VAL A 17 6.87 -20.06 -5.40
N MET A 18 7.34 -19.85 -6.63
CA MET A 18 8.73 -20.21 -6.95
C MET A 18 9.70 -19.27 -6.24
N GLY A 19 10.89 -19.73 -5.85
CA GLY A 19 11.88 -18.90 -5.14
C GLY A 19 12.18 -17.57 -5.84
N ARG A 20 12.23 -17.57 -7.18
CA ARG A 20 12.41 -16.35 -8.00
C ARG A 20 11.27 -15.32 -7.87
N GLU A 21 10.05 -15.77 -7.64
CA GLU A 21 8.88 -14.90 -7.44
C GLU A 21 8.94 -14.24 -6.06
N LEU A 22 9.29 -15.02 -5.03
CA LEU A 22 9.52 -14.50 -3.67
C LEU A 22 10.59 -13.42 -3.66
N VAL A 23 11.71 -13.63 -4.36
CA VAL A 23 12.80 -12.64 -4.46
C VAL A 23 12.30 -11.31 -5.04
N ILE A 24 11.49 -11.34 -6.10
CA ILE A 24 10.98 -10.11 -6.71
C ILE A 24 10.00 -9.38 -5.79
N LEU A 25 9.12 -10.12 -5.10
CA LEU A 25 8.23 -9.51 -4.12
C LEU A 25 9.00 -8.92 -2.94
N ALA A 26 10.07 -9.58 -2.48
CA ALA A 26 10.95 -9.07 -1.44
C ALA A 26 11.67 -7.79 -1.89
N ILE A 27 12.19 -7.74 -3.13
CA ILE A 27 12.81 -6.54 -3.70
C ILE A 27 11.81 -5.38 -3.76
N LEU A 28 10.59 -5.63 -4.23
CA LEU A 28 9.54 -4.60 -4.30
C LEU A 28 9.12 -4.10 -2.92
N ALA A 29 9.00 -4.99 -1.94
CA ALA A 29 8.74 -4.63 -0.54
C ALA A 29 9.88 -3.79 0.04
N ALA A 30 11.15 -4.16 -0.24
CA ALA A 30 12.31 -3.39 0.19
C ALA A 30 12.34 -1.99 -0.44
N ILE A 31 12.05 -1.87 -1.75
CA ILE A 31 11.97 -0.56 -2.40
C ILE A 31 10.84 0.28 -1.80
N ALA A 32 9.65 -0.31 -1.61
CA ALA A 32 8.52 0.36 -0.99
C ALA A 32 8.86 0.83 0.45
N ALA A 33 9.57 0.02 1.23
CA ALA A 33 10.00 0.36 2.58
C ALA A 33 11.04 1.49 2.59
N VAL A 34 12.13 1.33 1.83
CA VAL A 34 13.25 2.29 1.78
C VAL A 34 12.81 3.62 1.21
N SER A 35 11.82 3.63 0.30
CA SER A 35 11.29 4.87 -0.27
C SER A 35 10.73 5.86 0.76
N ARG A 36 10.44 5.41 2.00
CA ARG A 36 10.01 6.28 3.10
C ARG A 36 11.16 7.07 3.71
N VAL A 37 12.39 6.54 3.67
CA VAL A 37 13.54 7.10 4.40
C VAL A 37 13.93 8.50 3.89
N PRO A 38 14.08 8.74 2.57
CA PRO A 38 14.41 10.08 2.07
C PRO A 38 13.32 11.12 2.31
N PHE A 39 12.09 10.68 2.55
CA PHE A 39 10.93 11.54 2.77
C PHE A 39 10.54 11.63 4.25
N ALA A 40 11.33 11.07 5.17
CA ALA A 40 11.04 11.13 6.60
C ALA A 40 10.91 12.57 7.14
N SER A 41 11.55 13.54 6.47
CA SER A 41 11.46 14.97 6.80
C SER A 41 10.24 15.68 6.22
N ILE A 42 9.49 15.06 5.30
CA ILE A 42 8.28 15.62 4.68
C ILE A 42 7.09 14.73 5.09
N PRO A 43 6.36 15.11 6.14
CA PRO A 43 5.26 14.29 6.66
C PRO A 43 4.28 13.87 5.57
N SER A 44 3.89 12.60 5.59
CA SER A 44 2.87 11.99 4.71
C SER A 44 3.15 11.97 3.21
N VAL A 45 4.26 12.54 2.73
CA VAL A 45 4.66 12.44 1.32
C VAL A 45 5.59 11.26 1.18
N GLN A 46 5.17 10.15 0.56
CA GLN A 46 6.06 9.00 0.38
C GLN A 46 5.65 8.11 -0.81
N PRO A 47 6.60 7.55 -1.58
CA PRO A 47 6.30 6.76 -2.77
C PRO A 47 5.79 5.34 -2.47
N THR A 48 5.72 4.94 -1.21
CA THR A 48 5.37 3.56 -0.78
C THR A 48 4.07 3.07 -1.39
N THR A 49 3.00 3.87 -1.28
CA THR A 49 1.67 3.51 -1.80
C THR A 49 1.72 3.34 -3.32
N PHE A 50 2.48 4.19 -4.02
CA PHE A 50 2.71 4.04 -5.46
C PHE A 50 3.32 2.68 -5.81
N VAL A 51 4.39 2.25 -5.12
CA VAL A 51 5.05 0.96 -5.38
C VAL A 51 4.08 -0.20 -5.14
N ILE A 52 3.28 -0.13 -4.07
CA ILE A 52 2.29 -1.14 -3.72
C ILE A 52 1.19 -1.24 -4.77
N ILE A 53 0.63 -0.12 -5.21
CA ILE A 53 -0.42 -0.06 -6.24
C ILE A 53 0.08 -0.67 -7.55
N VAL A 54 1.27 -0.26 -7.99
CA VAL A 54 1.89 -0.78 -9.22
C VAL A 54 2.15 -2.28 -9.11
N THR A 55 2.62 -2.75 -7.94
CA THR A 55 2.83 -4.17 -7.68
C THR A 55 1.53 -4.95 -7.81
N GLY A 56 0.44 -4.47 -7.19
CA GLY A 56 -0.89 -5.07 -7.31
C GLY A 56 -1.36 -5.14 -8.76
N PHE A 57 -1.27 -4.04 -9.50
CA PHE A 57 -1.66 -3.99 -10.92
C PHE A 57 -0.89 -4.95 -11.82
N VAL A 58 0.40 -5.19 -11.55
CA VAL A 58 1.25 -6.03 -12.43
C VAL A 58 1.22 -7.50 -12.02
N PHE A 59 1.29 -7.77 -10.72
CA PHE A 59 1.52 -9.10 -10.15
C PHE A 59 0.30 -9.68 -9.42
N GLY A 60 -0.81 -8.93 -9.33
CA GLY A 60 -2.08 -9.39 -8.77
C GLY A 60 -2.28 -9.04 -7.30
N ALA A 61 -3.50 -9.31 -6.81
CA ALA A 61 -3.98 -8.88 -5.48
C ALA A 61 -3.14 -9.45 -4.34
N GLU A 62 -2.79 -10.73 -4.40
CA GLU A 62 -1.96 -11.39 -3.38
C GLU A 62 -0.58 -10.75 -3.25
N SER A 63 0.08 -10.55 -4.38
CA SER A 63 1.39 -9.90 -4.46
C SER A 63 1.36 -8.46 -3.93
N GLY A 64 0.33 -7.69 -4.30
CA GLY A 64 0.16 -6.32 -3.82
C GLY A 64 -0.06 -6.25 -2.32
N PHE A 65 -0.88 -7.15 -1.77
CA PHE A 65 -1.13 -7.22 -0.33
C PHE A 65 0.13 -7.53 0.48
N VAL A 66 0.88 -8.56 0.06
CA VAL A 66 2.11 -8.97 0.75
C VAL A 66 3.16 -7.87 0.70
N VAL A 67 3.35 -7.24 -0.47
CA VAL A 67 4.29 -6.12 -0.60
C VAL A 67 3.85 -4.93 0.27
N GLY A 68 2.56 -4.62 0.36
CA GLY A 68 2.05 -3.58 1.25
C GLY A 68 2.29 -3.87 2.74
N ALA A 69 1.98 -5.09 3.18
CA ALA A 69 2.18 -5.52 4.55
C ALA A 69 3.68 -5.54 4.94
N LEU A 70 4.53 -6.11 4.08
CA LEU A 70 5.97 -6.16 4.34
C LEU A 70 6.62 -4.78 4.26
N ALA A 71 6.17 -3.90 3.36
CA ALA A 71 6.69 -2.54 3.29
C ALA A 71 6.49 -1.78 4.60
N ALA A 72 5.30 -1.86 5.20
CA ALA A 72 5.03 -1.29 6.54
C ALA A 72 5.99 -1.87 7.59
N LEU A 73 6.03 -3.19 7.70
CA LEU A 73 6.82 -3.88 8.71
C LEU A 73 8.31 -3.54 8.61
N VAL A 74 8.87 -3.63 7.40
CA VAL A 74 10.31 -3.41 7.15
C VAL A 74 10.68 -1.95 7.32
N SER A 75 9.88 -1.01 6.82
CA SER A 75 10.20 0.41 6.98
C SER A 75 10.17 0.87 8.43
N ASN A 76 9.29 0.29 9.24
CA ASN A 76 9.23 0.58 10.67
C ASN A 76 10.40 0.00 11.47
N LEU A 77 11.23 -0.89 10.90
CA LEU A 77 12.52 -1.24 11.52
C LEU A 77 13.48 -0.03 11.56
N PHE A 78 13.36 0.88 10.60
CA PHE A 78 14.17 2.11 10.53
C PHE A 78 13.46 3.31 11.17
N LEU A 79 12.14 3.39 11.00
CA LEU A 79 11.34 4.55 11.42
C LEU A 79 10.69 4.38 12.82
N GLY A 80 10.88 3.22 13.45
CA GLY A 80 10.29 2.87 14.74
C GLY A 80 9.03 2.01 14.61
N GLN A 81 8.98 0.96 15.43
CA GLN A 81 7.82 0.08 15.56
C GLN A 81 6.87 0.62 16.64
N GLY A 82 5.58 0.32 16.50
CA GLY A 82 4.57 0.73 17.47
C GLY A 82 3.18 0.16 17.17
N PRO A 83 2.17 0.49 18.00
CA PRO A 83 0.80 -0.03 17.87
C PRO A 83 0.14 0.27 16.52
N TRP A 84 0.62 1.29 15.81
CA TRP A 84 0.16 1.65 14.46
C TRP A 84 0.66 0.70 13.37
N THR A 85 1.70 -0.11 13.63
CA THR A 85 2.34 -0.94 12.60
C THR A 85 1.38 -1.95 11.99
N PRO A 86 0.60 -2.73 12.77
CA PRO A 86 -0.40 -3.61 12.20
C PRO A 86 -1.43 -2.88 11.33
N TRP A 87 -1.82 -1.66 11.72
CA TRP A 87 -2.75 -0.83 10.95
C TRP A 87 -2.15 -0.38 9.62
N GLN A 88 -0.87 0.00 9.60
CA GLN A 88 -0.15 0.31 8.35
C GLN A 88 -0.04 -0.92 7.46
N MET A 89 0.30 -2.08 8.03
CA MET A 89 0.39 -3.35 7.31
C MET A 89 -0.96 -3.69 6.65
N TYR A 90 -2.06 -3.53 7.39
CA TYR A 90 -3.40 -3.77 6.87
C TYR A 90 -3.81 -2.73 5.82
N ALA A 91 -3.64 -1.44 6.09
CA ALA A 91 -4.03 -0.37 5.18
C ALA A 91 -3.31 -0.49 3.83
N TRP A 92 -1.98 -0.57 3.84
CA TRP A 92 -1.21 -0.76 2.62
C TRP A 92 -1.43 -2.12 1.97
N GLY A 93 -1.57 -3.19 2.75
CA GLY A 93 -1.93 -4.50 2.23
C GLY A 93 -3.25 -4.47 1.46
N MET A 94 -4.30 -3.87 2.04
CA MET A 94 -5.61 -3.74 1.39
C MET A 94 -5.57 -2.84 0.16
N ILE A 95 -4.77 -1.77 0.16
CA ILE A 95 -4.56 -0.95 -1.04
C ILE A 95 -3.95 -1.78 -2.18
N GLY A 96 -2.92 -2.57 -1.90
CA GLY A 96 -2.29 -3.46 -2.87
C GLY A 96 -3.22 -4.57 -3.36
N LEU A 97 -4.04 -5.13 -2.46
CA LEU A 97 -5.08 -6.09 -2.78
C LEU A 97 -6.10 -5.50 -3.77
N CYS A 98 -6.67 -4.35 -3.44
CA CYS A 98 -7.65 -3.65 -4.26
C CYS A 98 -7.07 -3.29 -5.63
N ALA A 99 -5.83 -2.80 -5.67
CA ALA A 99 -5.13 -2.55 -6.94
C ALA A 99 -5.08 -3.81 -7.81
N GLY A 100 -4.72 -4.95 -7.21
CA GLY A 100 -4.66 -6.21 -7.95
C GLY A 100 -6.00 -6.74 -8.44
N PHE A 101 -7.10 -6.51 -7.73
CA PHE A 101 -8.45 -6.82 -8.22
C PHE A 101 -8.89 -5.91 -9.36
N LEU A 102 -8.41 -4.68 -9.40
CA LEU A 102 -8.70 -3.70 -10.45
C LEU A 102 -7.79 -3.84 -11.68
N ARG A 103 -6.99 -4.91 -11.74
CA ARG A 103 -6.15 -5.21 -12.91
C ARG A 103 -7.00 -5.42 -14.17
N GLY A 104 -6.58 -4.83 -15.28
CA GLY A 104 -7.28 -4.88 -16.57
C GLY A 104 -8.46 -3.91 -16.69
N THR A 105 -8.84 -3.24 -15.60
CA THR A 105 -9.92 -2.23 -15.62
C THR A 105 -9.40 -0.87 -16.10
N TRP A 106 -10.32 0.05 -16.38
CA TRP A 106 -10.00 1.44 -16.73
C TRP A 106 -9.14 2.14 -15.66
N ILE A 107 -9.28 1.75 -14.38
CA ILE A 107 -8.50 2.28 -13.26
C ILE A 107 -7.01 1.99 -13.45
N GLN A 108 -6.66 0.80 -13.93
CA GLN A 108 -5.27 0.42 -14.15
C GLN A 108 -4.70 0.98 -15.46
N VAL A 109 -5.53 1.02 -16.51
CA VAL A 109 -5.10 1.38 -17.88
C VAL A 109 -4.95 2.90 -18.05
N SER A 110 -5.90 3.67 -17.51
CA SER A 110 -5.89 5.13 -17.63
C SER A 110 -4.94 5.78 -16.62
N PRO A 111 -4.09 6.75 -17.01
CA PRO A 111 -3.36 7.60 -16.06
C PRO A 111 -4.28 8.29 -15.05
N ILE A 112 -5.44 8.77 -15.53
CA ILE A 112 -6.45 9.44 -14.69
C ILE A 112 -7.06 8.43 -13.70
N GLY A 113 -7.37 7.22 -14.17
CA GLY A 113 -7.88 6.15 -13.31
C GLY A 113 -6.93 5.82 -12.16
N ARG A 114 -5.64 5.71 -12.46
CA ARG A 114 -4.59 5.47 -11.45
C ARG A 114 -4.49 6.63 -10.47
N ALA A 115 -4.53 7.87 -10.95
CA ALA A 115 -4.49 9.06 -10.12
C ALA A 115 -5.68 9.12 -9.15
N ILE A 116 -6.91 8.92 -9.65
CA ILE A 116 -8.12 8.88 -8.83
C ILE A 116 -8.01 7.79 -7.76
N PHE A 117 -7.58 6.60 -8.15
CA PHE A 117 -7.40 5.49 -7.21
C PHE A 117 -6.35 5.82 -6.14
N GLY A 118 -5.20 6.38 -6.53
CA GLY A 118 -4.16 6.83 -5.59
C GLY A 118 -4.59 7.93 -4.65
N PHE A 119 -5.41 8.87 -5.14
CA PHE A 119 -5.99 9.94 -4.32
C PHE A 119 -6.93 9.36 -3.25
N ILE A 120 -7.92 8.57 -3.69
CA ILE A 120 -8.91 7.96 -2.79
C ILE A 120 -8.22 7.07 -1.75
N THR A 121 -7.33 6.18 -2.19
CA THR A 121 -6.60 5.28 -1.29
C THR A 121 -5.65 6.04 -0.36
N GLY A 122 -5.15 7.20 -0.76
CA GLY A 122 -4.35 8.06 0.10
C GLY A 122 -5.14 8.61 1.29
N ILE A 123 -6.36 9.10 1.04
CA ILE A 123 -7.28 9.54 2.09
C ILE A 123 -7.71 8.36 2.98
N LEU A 124 -8.11 7.24 2.37
CA LEU A 124 -8.53 6.05 3.11
C LEU A 124 -7.41 5.48 3.99
N PHE A 125 -6.16 5.58 3.56
CA PHE A 125 -5.01 5.22 4.38
C PHE A 125 -4.97 6.07 5.65
N GLY A 126 -5.01 7.39 5.51
CA GLY A 126 -5.02 8.32 6.63
C GLY A 126 -6.18 8.07 7.61
N TRP A 127 -7.38 7.84 7.07
CA TRP A 127 -8.55 7.51 7.87
C TRP A 127 -8.39 6.19 8.63
N MET A 128 -7.83 5.16 8.01
CA MET A 128 -7.51 3.90 8.69
C MET A 128 -6.47 4.11 9.79
N MET A 129 -5.50 4.99 9.58
CA MET A 129 -4.54 5.37 10.61
C MET A 129 -5.21 6.15 11.75
N ASN A 130 -6.20 6.99 11.48
CA ASN A 130 -6.91 7.69 12.55
C ASN A 130 -7.70 6.71 13.44
N LEU A 131 -8.24 5.62 12.87
CA LEU A 131 -8.97 4.61 13.63
C LEU A 131 -8.11 3.91 14.69
N TRP A 132 -6.81 3.69 14.45
CA TRP A 132 -5.97 3.05 15.48
C TRP A 132 -5.91 3.89 16.76
N TYR A 133 -5.80 5.22 16.59
CA TYR A 133 -5.73 6.16 17.69
C TYR A 133 -6.99 6.07 18.56
N PHE A 134 -8.16 6.07 17.93
CA PHE A 134 -9.44 5.93 18.63
C PHE A 134 -9.61 4.57 19.31
N VAL A 135 -9.24 3.48 18.64
CA VAL A 135 -9.26 2.15 19.27
C VAL A 135 -8.32 2.09 20.48
N SER A 136 -7.25 2.90 20.51
CA SER A 136 -6.34 2.97 21.65
C SER A 136 -6.83 3.84 22.82
N LEU A 137 -7.79 4.75 22.59
CA LEU A 137 -8.32 5.66 23.60
C LEU A 137 -9.47 5.07 24.45
N GLY A 138 -10.13 4.01 23.97
CA GLY A 138 -11.26 3.38 24.67
C GLY A 138 -12.63 3.98 24.33
N ASP A 139 -13.63 3.73 25.17
CA ASP A 139 -15.07 3.88 24.83
C ASP A 139 -15.65 5.30 24.99
N ASP A 140 -14.90 6.26 25.54
CA ASP A 140 -15.40 7.62 25.87
C ASP A 140 -15.20 8.67 24.75
N ILE A 141 -15.11 8.25 23.49
CA ILE A 141 -14.87 9.17 22.36
C ILE A 141 -16.14 9.93 22.01
N LYS A 142 -16.10 11.26 22.12
CA LYS A 142 -17.20 12.12 21.69
C LYS A 142 -17.13 12.37 20.19
N LEU A 143 -18.29 12.54 19.55
CA LEU A 143 -18.36 12.89 18.12
C LEU A 143 -17.57 14.16 17.78
N VAL A 144 -17.53 15.13 18.69
CA VAL A 144 -16.75 16.37 18.52
C VAL A 144 -15.25 16.09 18.46
N GLU A 145 -14.74 15.21 19.31
CA GLU A 145 -13.32 14.81 19.34
C GLU A 145 -12.96 14.02 18.08
N PHE A 146 -13.87 13.14 17.64
CA PHE A 146 -13.73 12.42 16.38
C PHE A 146 -13.58 13.37 15.18
N LEU A 147 -14.51 14.32 15.04
CA LEU A 147 -14.48 15.29 13.95
C LEU A 147 -13.28 16.23 14.04
N ALA A 148 -12.91 16.68 15.25
CA ALA A 148 -11.74 17.54 15.45
C ALA A 148 -10.44 16.84 15.04
N TYR A 149 -10.27 15.56 15.39
CA TYR A 149 -9.09 14.80 15.03
C TYR A 149 -9.00 14.55 13.52
N TYR A 150 -10.11 14.19 12.87
CA TYR A 150 -10.15 14.05 11.40
C TYR A 150 -9.94 15.39 10.67
N GLY A 151 -10.40 16.49 11.26
CA GLY A 151 -10.10 17.84 10.77
C GLY A 151 -8.61 18.17 10.89
N ALA A 152 -7.98 17.81 12.00
CA ALA A 152 -6.56 18.01 12.22
C ALA A 152 -5.66 17.13 11.33
N SER A 153 -6.11 15.92 10.99
CA SER A 153 -5.38 15.00 10.10
C SER A 153 -5.54 15.33 8.62
N LEU A 154 -6.49 16.19 8.24
CA LEU A 154 -6.82 16.50 6.84
C LEU A 154 -5.60 16.95 6.02
N TYR A 155 -4.70 17.75 6.62
CA TYR A 155 -3.45 18.16 5.97
C TYR A 155 -2.60 16.96 5.57
N PHE A 156 -2.40 16.02 6.50
CA PHE A 156 -1.60 14.82 6.30
C PHE A 156 -2.25 13.87 5.29
N ASP A 157 -3.57 13.72 5.36
CA ASP A 157 -4.34 12.88 4.44
C ASP A 157 -4.26 13.41 3.00
N LEU A 158 -4.44 14.74 2.83
CA LEU A 158 -4.31 15.40 1.53
C LEU A 158 -2.87 15.36 1.01
N ALA A 159 -1.87 15.59 1.85
CA ALA A 159 -0.47 15.47 1.46
C ALA A 159 -0.16 14.06 0.93
N HIS A 160 -0.67 13.02 1.61
CA HIS A 160 -0.51 11.65 1.15
C HIS A 160 -1.22 11.41 -0.19
N ALA A 161 -2.49 11.81 -0.31
CA ALA A 161 -3.29 11.64 -1.52
C ALA A 161 -2.68 12.36 -2.74
N ILE A 162 -2.25 13.60 -2.58
CA ILE A 162 -1.61 14.40 -3.64
C ILE A 162 -0.26 13.80 -4.03
N SER A 163 0.53 13.34 -3.05
CA SER A 163 1.80 12.66 -3.35
C SER A 163 1.59 11.38 -4.17
N ASN A 164 0.55 10.59 -3.86
CA ASN A 164 0.21 9.40 -4.62
C ASN A 164 -0.18 9.73 -6.06
N VAL A 165 -1.00 10.77 -6.26
CA VAL A 165 -1.35 11.28 -7.60
C VAL A 165 -0.07 11.65 -8.37
N PHE A 166 0.81 12.42 -7.75
CA PHE A 166 2.08 12.83 -8.36
C PHE A 166 2.92 11.62 -8.79
N PHE A 167 3.19 10.67 -7.90
CA PHE A 167 4.01 9.50 -8.20
C PHE A 167 3.37 8.58 -9.24
N LEU A 168 2.04 8.39 -9.19
CA LEU A 168 1.33 7.54 -10.14
C LEU A 168 1.31 8.14 -11.55
N LEU A 169 1.06 9.44 -11.68
CA LEU A 169 1.09 10.11 -12.98
C LEU A 169 2.49 10.11 -13.59
N LEU A 170 3.52 10.38 -12.77
CA LEU A 170 4.89 10.52 -13.24
C LEU A 170 5.55 9.17 -13.55
N PHE A 171 5.41 8.17 -12.67
CA PHE A 171 6.24 6.96 -12.71
C PHE A 171 5.49 5.67 -13.09
N ALA A 172 4.18 5.57 -12.86
CA ALA A 172 3.50 4.27 -12.94
C ALA A 172 3.53 3.66 -14.34
N THR A 173 3.44 4.48 -15.39
CA THR A 173 3.44 3.94 -16.77
C THR A 173 4.78 3.29 -17.11
N GLY A 174 5.90 3.93 -16.74
CA GLY A 174 7.24 3.39 -16.96
C GLY A 174 7.51 2.15 -16.12
N TRP A 175 7.20 2.24 -14.83
CA TRP A 175 7.38 1.13 -13.89
C TRP A 175 6.54 -0.10 -14.27
N MET A 176 5.27 0.07 -14.61
CA MET A 176 4.44 -1.04 -15.05
C MET A 176 5.02 -1.72 -16.29
N LYS A 177 5.53 -0.97 -17.27
CA LYS A 177 6.19 -1.55 -18.46
C LYS A 177 7.42 -2.38 -18.10
N ILE A 178 8.26 -1.88 -17.19
CA ILE A 178 9.45 -2.59 -16.72
C ILE A 178 9.04 -3.89 -16.03
N LEU A 179 8.15 -3.81 -15.05
CA LEU A 179 7.73 -4.96 -14.26
C LEU A 179 6.96 -5.99 -15.09
N GLN A 180 6.14 -5.57 -16.05
CA GLN A 180 5.47 -6.48 -16.99
C GLN A 180 6.47 -7.21 -17.90
N ARG A 181 7.52 -6.53 -18.36
CA ARG A 181 8.59 -7.16 -19.14
C ARG A 181 9.32 -8.22 -18.32
N PHE A 182 9.66 -7.91 -17.06
CA PHE A 182 10.24 -8.88 -16.13
C PHE A 182 9.31 -10.07 -15.90
N ARG A 183 8.02 -9.81 -15.63
CA ARG A 183 7.02 -10.85 -15.43
C ARG A 183 6.95 -11.81 -16.62
N LYS A 184 6.88 -11.27 -17.85
CA LYS A 184 6.80 -12.04 -19.09
C LYS A 184 8.10 -12.80 -19.38
N LYS A 185 9.26 -12.18 -19.17
CA LYS A 185 10.57 -12.79 -19.46
C LYS A 185 10.85 -14.01 -18.59
N TYR A 186 10.46 -13.96 -17.31
CA TYR A 186 10.80 -15.00 -16.33
C TYR A 186 9.62 -15.90 -15.96
N GLY A 187 8.45 -15.74 -16.60
CA GLY A 187 7.25 -16.53 -16.34
C GLY A 187 6.86 -16.49 -14.85
N LEU A 188 6.75 -15.28 -14.31
CA LEU A 188 6.55 -15.06 -12.87
C LEU A 188 5.08 -14.77 -12.56
N LEU A 189 4.58 -15.38 -11.49
CA LEU A 189 3.28 -15.08 -10.89
C LEU A 189 2.15 -15.18 -11.92
N GLU A 190 2.29 -16.13 -12.86
CA GLU A 190 1.25 -16.48 -13.80
C GLU A 190 0.11 -17.18 -13.05
N VAL A 191 -1.11 -16.73 -13.30
CA VAL A 191 -2.30 -17.43 -12.83
C VAL A 191 -2.42 -18.65 -13.74
N LYS A 192 -2.06 -19.83 -13.22
CA LYS A 192 -2.45 -21.10 -13.84
C LYS A 192 -3.95 -21.30 -13.67
#